data_AF-A0A4R6INH7-F1
#
_entry.id   AF-A0A4R6INH7-F1
#
_cell.length_a   1.000
_cell.length_b   1.000
_cell.length_c   1.000
_cell.angle_alpha   90.00
_cell.angle_beta   90.00
_cell.angle_gamma   90.00
#
_symmetry.space_group_name_H-M   'P 1'
#
loop_
_entity.id
_entity.type
_entity.pdbx_description
1 polymer ?
#
loop_
_entity_poly.entity_id
_entity_poly.type
_entity_poly.pdbx_seq_one_letter_code
_entity_poly.pdbx_strand_id
1 'polypeptide(L)'
;MKRLLISILSIAITMLYSCTPKTPEKLAQTSCDCYKEARSMHNTTKQLRKMDECFSIVQANLERLQQLGIDNDWTPEQVQNARLKFDKIYNNCNGNTNSK
;
A
#
# COMPACT_ATOMS: atom_id res chain seq x y z
N MET A 1 -31.27 38.14 -0.23
CA MET A 1 -30.70 37.47 0.96
C MET A 1 -30.25 36.08 0.56
N LYS A 2 -28.97 35.79 0.82
CA LYS A 2 -28.22 34.59 0.43
C LYS A 2 -28.81 33.33 1.07
N ARG A 3 -29.03 32.29 0.26
CA ARG A 3 -28.95 30.89 0.70
C ARG A 3 -28.17 30.11 -0.34
N LEU A 4 -26.84 30.13 -0.18
CA LEU A 4 -25.94 29.13 -0.76
C LEU A 4 -26.33 27.78 -0.14
N LEU A 5 -27.07 26.96 -0.88
CA LEU A 5 -27.16 25.53 -0.59
C LEU A 5 -25.98 24.86 -1.31
N ILE A 6 -24.91 24.73 -0.54
CA ILE A 6 -23.71 24.00 -0.88
C ILE A 6 -24.12 22.53 -1.00
N SER A 7 -24.40 22.09 -2.23
CA SER A 7 -24.67 20.70 -2.59
C SER A 7 -23.36 19.91 -2.66
N ILE A 8 -22.69 19.75 -1.51
CA ILE A 8 -21.58 18.81 -1.34
C ILE A 8 -22.18 17.51 -0.83
N LEU A 9 -22.74 16.69 -1.73
CA LEU A 9 -23.02 15.29 -1.38
C LEU A 9 -23.24 14.39 -2.60
N SER A 10 -22.43 14.52 -3.66
CA SER A 10 -22.48 13.54 -4.77
C SER A 10 -21.19 13.49 -5.60
N ILE A 11 -20.05 13.90 -5.03
CA ILE A 11 -18.79 13.37 -5.54
C ILE A 11 -18.71 11.99 -4.91
N ALA A 12 -19.24 11.00 -5.63
CA ALA A 12 -18.97 9.60 -5.42
C ALA A 12 -17.46 9.39 -5.56
N ILE A 13 -16.77 9.70 -4.46
CA ILE A 13 -15.36 9.47 -4.28
C ILE A 13 -15.18 7.97 -4.35
N THR A 14 -14.61 7.57 -5.49
CA THR A 14 -13.79 6.38 -5.70
C THR A 14 -14.46 5.05 -5.39
N MET A 15 -14.72 4.35 -6.50
CA MET A 15 -14.48 2.91 -6.64
C MET A 15 -15.06 2.06 -5.51
N LEU A 16 -16.18 1.41 -5.86
CA LEU A 16 -16.52 0.07 -5.43
C LEU A 16 -15.24 -0.75 -5.20
N TYR A 17 -14.72 -0.71 -3.98
CA TYR A 17 -13.75 -1.66 -3.50
C TYR A 17 -14.49 -2.99 -3.56
N SER A 18 -14.14 -3.80 -4.54
CA SER A 18 -14.26 -5.25 -4.45
C SER A 18 -13.39 -5.69 -3.25
N CYS A 19 -13.94 -5.48 -2.04
CA CYS A 19 -13.31 -5.66 -0.73
C CYS A 19 -13.15 -7.14 -0.41
N THR A 20 -12.35 -7.86 -1.20
CA THR A 20 -11.63 -8.98 -0.58
C THR A 20 -10.52 -8.36 0.27
N PRO A 21 -10.46 -8.67 1.58
CA PRO A 21 -9.35 -8.23 2.39
C PRO A 21 -8.05 -8.73 1.73
N LYS A 22 -7.18 -7.81 1.31
CA LYS A 22 -5.90 -8.17 0.69
C LYS A 22 -5.04 -8.85 1.75
N THR A 23 -4.47 -10.02 1.49
CA THR A 23 -3.56 -10.67 2.45
C THR A 23 -2.29 -9.84 2.64
N PRO A 24 -1.53 -10.04 3.75
CA PRO A 24 -0.23 -9.39 3.94
C PRO A 24 0.70 -9.51 2.72
N GLU A 25 0.70 -10.67 2.06
CA GLU A 25 1.51 -10.92 0.86
C GLU A 25 1.05 -10.09 -0.34
N LYS A 26 -0.27 -9.95 -0.57
CA LYS A 26 -0.80 -9.11 -1.66
C LYS A 26 -0.52 -7.63 -1.42
N LEU A 27 -0.59 -7.19 -0.17
CA LEU A 27 -0.22 -5.83 0.22
C LEU A 27 1.26 -5.57 -0.07
N ALA A 28 2.15 -6.51 0.30
CA ALA A 28 3.57 -6.39 0.04
C ALA A 28 3.91 -6.43 -1.45
N GLN A 29 3.23 -7.30 -2.21
CA GLN A 29 3.40 -7.39 -3.67
C GLN A 29 3.01 -6.09 -4.37
N THR A 30 1.89 -5.48 -3.97
CA THR A 30 1.45 -4.17 -4.52
C THR A 30 2.52 -3.10 -4.31
N SER A 31 3.10 -3.04 -3.11
CA SER A 31 4.19 -2.11 -2.79
C SER A 31 5.46 -2.40 -3.62
N CYS A 32 5.81 -3.68 -3.77
CA CYS A 32 6.94 -4.12 -4.58
C CYS A 32 6.77 -3.76 -6.06
N ASP A 33 5.60 -4.01 -6.64
CA ASP A 33 5.32 -3.73 -8.04
C ASP A 33 5.46 -2.23 -8.36
N CYS A 34 4.97 -1.36 -7.46
CA CYS A 34 5.17 0.07 -7.58
C CYS A 34 6.67 0.42 -7.60
N TYR A 35 7.42 -0.12 -6.64
CA TYR A 35 8.85 0.15 -6.55
C TYR A 35 9.62 -0.31 -7.81
N LYS A 36 9.28 -1.48 -8.36
CA LYS A 36 9.83 -1.96 -9.65
C LYS A 36 9.49 -1.03 -10.81
N GLU A 37 8.26 -0.52 -10.85
CA GLU A 37 7.83 0.46 -11.85
C GLU A 37 8.64 1.76 -11.73
N ALA A 38 8.82 2.30 -10.51
CA ALA A 38 9.64 3.49 -10.29
C ALA A 38 11.09 3.28 -10.75
N ARG A 39 11.65 2.09 -10.49
CA ARG A 39 13.00 1.73 -10.89
C ARG A 39 13.20 1.56 -12.39
N SER A 40 12.18 1.14 -13.13
CA SER A 40 12.28 0.98 -14.59
C SER A 40 12.23 2.31 -15.34
N MET A 41 11.88 3.42 -14.68
CA MET A 41 11.84 4.74 -15.28
C MET A 41 13.25 5.32 -15.49
N HIS A 42 13.58 5.67 -16.74
CA HIS A 42 14.86 6.30 -17.08
C HIS A 42 14.93 7.81 -16.78
N ASN A 43 13.79 8.50 -16.79
CA ASN A 43 13.75 9.93 -16.47
C ASN A 43 13.79 10.11 -14.95
N THR A 44 14.88 10.69 -14.44
CA THR A 44 15.13 10.85 -13.00
C THR A 44 14.02 11.58 -12.26
N THR A 45 13.47 12.66 -12.84
CA THR A 45 12.38 13.42 -12.20
C THR A 45 11.12 12.56 -12.06
N LYS A 46 10.75 11.82 -13.12
CA LYS A 46 9.60 10.90 -13.09
C LYS A 46 9.83 9.74 -12.11
N GLN A 47 11.04 9.19 -12.10
CA GLN A 47 11.44 8.14 -11.17
C GLN A 47 11.29 8.60 -9.72
N LEU A 48 11.84 9.77 -9.36
CA LEU A 48 11.75 10.30 -8.00
C LEU A 48 10.30 10.53 -7.57
N ARG A 49 9.48 11.10 -8.47
CA ARG A 49 8.04 11.26 -8.19
C ARG A 49 7.35 9.92 -7.97
N LYS A 50 7.64 8.93 -8.81
CA LYS A 50 7.07 7.59 -8.66
C LYS A 50 7.54 6.91 -7.37
N MET A 51 8.80 7.09 -6.96
CA MET A 51 9.31 6.59 -5.69
C MET A 51 8.55 7.17 -4.49
N ASP A 52 8.22 8.46 -4.53
CA ASP A 52 7.40 9.13 -3.51
C ASP A 52 5.96 8.58 -3.47
N GLU A 53 5.35 8.36 -4.65
CA GLU A 53 4.06 7.67 -4.78
C GLU A 53 4.14 6.24 -4.17
N CYS A 54 5.20 5.50 -4.44
CA CYS A 54 5.40 4.15 -3.90
C CYS A 54 5.61 4.16 -2.38
N PHE A 55 6.30 5.16 -1.84
CA PHE A 55 6.43 5.32 -0.39
C PHE A 55 5.06 5.49 0.26
N SER A 56 4.19 6.32 -0.32
CA SER A 56 2.81 6.50 0.16
C SER A 56 2.00 5.20 0.10
N ILE A 57 2.17 4.40 -0.96
CA ILE A 57 1.52 3.08 -1.09
C ILE A 57 1.99 2.10 -0.01
N VAL A 58 3.29 2.09 0.30
CA VAL A 58 3.85 1.26 1.38
C VAL A 58 3.20 1.61 2.72
N GLN A 59 3.12 2.88 3.06
CA GLN A 59 2.48 3.32 4.31
C GLN A 59 1.01 2.91 4.38
N ALA A 60 0.25 3.19 3.32
CA ALA A 60 -1.16 2.82 3.25
C ALA A 60 -1.38 1.29 3.36
N ASN A 61 -0.49 0.50 2.76
CA ASN A 61 -0.57 -0.96 2.85
C ASN A 61 -0.20 -1.49 4.25
N LEU A 62 0.74 -0.85 4.95
CA LEU A 62 1.04 -1.19 6.35
C LEU A 62 -0.12 -0.84 7.29
N GLU A 63 -0.76 0.30 7.09
CA GLU A 63 -2.00 0.65 7.81
C GLU A 63 -3.11 -0.35 7.52
N ARG A 64 -3.27 -0.76 6.25
CA ARG A 64 -4.26 -1.79 5.90
C ARG A 64 -3.93 -3.13 6.55
N LEU A 65 -2.65 -3.50 6.67
CA LEU A 65 -2.23 -4.71 7.39
C LEU A 65 -2.61 -4.66 8.86
N GLN A 66 -2.44 -3.52 9.52
CA GLN A 66 -2.90 -3.33 10.90
C GLN A 66 -4.43 -3.46 11.00
N GLN A 67 -5.15 -2.83 10.07
CA GLN A 67 -6.61 -2.92 10.02
C GLN A 67 -7.09 -4.35 9.81
N LEU A 68 -6.40 -5.16 8.99
CA LEU A 68 -6.72 -6.59 8.85
C LEU A 68 -6.54 -7.35 10.15
N GLY A 69 -5.53 -7.00 10.95
CA GLY A 69 -5.36 -7.55 12.28
C GLY A 69 -6.56 -7.27 13.17
N ILE A 70 -7.08 -6.04 13.14
CA ILE A 70 -8.31 -5.66 13.86
C ILE A 70 -9.52 -6.41 13.31
N ASP A 71 -9.72 -6.40 11.99
CA ASP A 71 -10.87 -6.99 11.31
C ASP A 71 -10.96 -8.53 11.53
N ASN A 72 -9.86 -9.18 11.90
CA ASN A 72 -9.75 -10.64 12.10
C ASN A 72 -9.38 -11.04 13.53
N ASP A 73 -9.47 -10.12 14.51
CA ASP A 73 -9.14 -10.36 15.92
C ASP A 73 -7.75 -11.00 16.14
N TRP A 74 -6.75 -10.55 15.37
CA TRP A 74 -5.38 -11.06 15.50
C TRP A 74 -4.72 -10.64 16.81
N THR A 75 -3.93 -11.53 17.37
CA THR A 75 -3.03 -11.20 18.47
C THR A 75 -1.94 -10.23 18.00
N PRO A 76 -1.31 -9.47 18.92
CA PRO A 76 -0.15 -8.62 18.58
C PRO A 76 0.98 -9.40 17.88
N GLU A 77 1.19 -10.65 18.27
CA GLU A 77 2.19 -11.53 17.64
C GLU A 77 1.83 -11.87 16.19
N GLN A 78 0.55 -12.14 15.91
CA GLN A 78 0.08 -12.41 14.54
C GLN A 78 0.23 -11.19 13.63
N VAL A 79 -0.08 -9.99 14.14
CA VAL A 79 0.14 -8.72 13.41
C VAL A 79 1.63 -8.52 13.14
N GLN A 80 2.49 -8.75 14.14
CA GLN A 80 3.94 -8.64 13.98
C GLN A 80 4.48 -9.64 12.94
N ASN A 81 4.02 -10.90 12.98
CA ASN A 81 4.40 -11.91 12.00
C ASN A 81 3.94 -11.55 10.58
N ALA A 82 2.72 -11.01 10.43
CA ALA A 82 2.23 -10.50 9.15
C ALA A 82 3.09 -9.35 8.63
N ARG A 83 3.51 -8.43 9.51
CA ARG A 83 4.41 -7.34 9.16
C ARG A 83 5.80 -7.82 8.73
N LEU A 84 6.37 -8.78 9.46
CA LEU A 84 7.65 -9.39 9.07
C LEU A 84 7.58 -10.07 7.70
N LYS A 85 6.46 -10.74 7.38
CA LYS A 85 6.23 -11.29 6.03
C LYS A 85 6.14 -10.19 4.97
N PHE A 86 5.41 -9.12 5.25
CA PHE A 86 5.31 -7.97 4.37
C PHE A 86 6.70 -7.39 4.07
N ASP A 87 7.46 -7.09 5.12
CA ASP A 87 8.80 -6.51 5.02
C ASP A 87 9.74 -7.43 4.26
N LYS A 88 9.69 -8.75 4.51
CA LYS A 88 10.50 -9.73 3.78
C LYS A 88 10.22 -9.69 2.27
N ILE A 89 8.95 -9.66 1.86
CA ILE A 89 8.59 -9.60 0.44
C ILE A 89 9.03 -8.27 -0.18
N TYR A 90 8.74 -7.15 0.51
CA TYR A 90 9.09 -5.82 0.02
C TYR A 90 10.61 -5.60 -0.08
N ASN A 91 11.39 -6.03 0.92
CA ASN A 91 12.84 -5.90 0.91
C ASN A 91 13.50 -6.79 -0.16
N ASN A 92 12.93 -7.97 -0.43
CA ASN A 92 13.39 -8.87 -1.49
C ASN A 92 12.93 -8.44 -2.89
N CYS A 93 12.17 -7.35 -3.02
CA CYS A 93 11.60 -6.90 -4.28
C CYS A 93 12.66 -6.64 -5.38
N ASN A 94 13.87 -6.25 -4.97
CA ASN A 94 15.00 -5.98 -5.86
C ASN A 94 15.83 -7.22 -6.25
N GLY A 95 15.50 -8.42 -5.76
CA GLY A 95 16.22 -9.63 -6.16
C GLY A 95 17.67 -9.75 -5.69
N ASN A 96 18.18 -8.84 -4.83
CA ASN A 96 19.41 -9.09 -4.09
C ASN A 96 19.10 -9.99 -2.88
N THR A 97 18.70 -11.23 -3.16
CA THR A 97 19.03 -12.31 -2.24
C THR A 97 20.55 -12.37 -2.21
N ASN A 98 21.16 -11.93 -1.11
CA ASN A 98 22.51 -12.38 -0.81
C ASN A 98 22.49 -13.91 -0.89
N SER A 99 23.08 -14.44 -1.96
CA SER A 99 23.73 -15.74 -1.91
C SER A 99 24.70 -15.70 -0.73
N LYS A 100 24.39 -16.45 0.32
CA LYS A 100 25.36 -17.08 1.19
C LYS A 100 24.72 -18.26 1.87
#